data_AF-A0A841PVD7-F1
#
_entry.id   AF-A0A841PVD7-F1
#
_cell.length_a   1.000
_cell.length_b   1.000
_cell.length_c   1.000
_cell.angle_alpha   90.00
_cell.angle_beta   90.00
_cell.angle_gamma   90.00
#
_symmetry.space_group_name_H-M   'P 1'
#
loop_
_entity.id
_entity.type
_entity.pdbx_description
1 polymer ?
#
loop_
_entity_poly.entity_id
_entity_poly.type
_entity_poly.pdbx_seq_one_letter_code
_entity_poly.pdbx_strand_id
1 'polypeptide(L)' 'MSKSGVVWLNIGAGAGLIVGIIIGHLALGIGIGATVGAVLGLVISEKAGKDR' A
#
# COMPACT_ATOMS: atom_id res chain seq x y z
N MET A 1 -2.66 4.98 14.06
CA MET A 1 -2.78 4.47 12.68
C MET A 1 -4.26 4.22 12.40
N SER A 2 -4.89 4.98 11.52
CA SER A 2 -6.32 4.77 11.19
C SER A 2 -6.52 3.40 10.56
N LYS A 3 -7.62 2.69 10.90
CA LYS A 3 -7.93 1.35 10.35
C LYS A 3 -7.82 1.31 8.80
N SER A 4 -8.17 2.41 8.12
CA SER A 4 -8.05 2.57 6.67
C SER A 4 -6.60 2.48 6.15
N GLY A 5 -5.63 3.06 6.87
CA GLY A 5 -4.21 3.03 6.46
C GLY A 5 -3.61 1.63 6.52
N VAL A 6 -4.04 0.81 7.49
CA VAL A 6 -3.61 -0.59 7.60
C VAL A 6 -4.21 -1.43 6.47
N VAL A 7 -5.46 -1.16 6.06
CA VAL A 7 -6.08 -1.83 4.90
C VAL A 7 -5.30 -1.55 3.63
N TRP A 8 -4.98 -0.28 3.35
CA TRP A 8 -4.22 0.09 2.16
C TRP A 8 -2.78 -0.46 2.15
N LEU A 9 -2.13 -0.51 3.32
CA LEU A 9 -0.83 -1.17 3.47
C LEU A 9 -0.90 -2.66 3.08
N ASN A 10 -1.90 -3.40 3.57
CA ASN A 10 -2.05 -4.82 3.27
C ASN A 10 -2.37 -5.07 1.80
N ILE A 11 -3.23 -4.25 1.19
CA ILE A 11 -3.54 -4.31 -0.24
C ILE A 11 -2.26 -4.09 -1.07
N GLY A 12 -1.50 -3.04 -0.72
CA GLY A 12 -0.25 -2.72 -1.39
C GLY A 12 0.78 -3.84 -1.27
N ALA A 13 0.98 -4.38 -0.06
CA ALA A 13 1.90 -5.49 0.17
C ALA A 13 1.49 -6.77 -0.57
N GLY A 14 0.19 -7.09 -0.62
CA GLY A 14 -0.33 -8.24 -1.37
C GLY A 14 -0.15 -8.09 -2.88
N ALA A 15 -0.42 -6.91 -3.44
CA ALA A 15 -0.15 -6.62 -4.85
C ALA A 15 1.36 -6.68 -5.15
N GLY A 16 2.17 -6.12 -4.24
CA GLY A 16 3.63 -6.17 -4.32
C GLY A 16 4.21 -7.57 -4.29
N LEU A 17 3.61 -8.48 -3.51
CA LEU A 17 3.98 -9.89 -3.49
C LEU A 17 3.77 -10.55 -4.86
N ILE A 18 2.62 -10.33 -5.50
CA ILE A 18 2.31 -10.89 -6.84
C ILE A 18 3.32 -10.39 -7.87
N VAL A 19 3.59 -9.08 -7.87
CA VAL A 19 4.55 -8.45 -8.77
C VAL A 19 5.97 -8.98 -8.49
N GLY A 20 6.35 -9.10 -7.21
CA GLY A 20 7.64 -9.66 -6.80
C GLY A 20 7.84 -11.11 -7.26
N ILE A 21 6.77 -11.93 -7.27
CA ILE A 21 6.80 -13.30 -7.81
C ILE A 21 7.07 -13.27 -9.32
N ILE A 22 6.35 -12.41 -10.07
CA ILE A 22 6.48 -12.32 -11.54
C ILE A 22 7.89 -11.91 -11.96
N ILE A 23 8.49 -10.95 -11.25
CA ILE A 23 9.82 -10.40 -11.60
C ILE A 23 10.95 -11.23 -10.95
N GLY A 24 10.62 -12.23 -10.13
CA GLY A 24 11.60 -13.05 -9.41
C GLY A 24 12.32 -12.33 -8.26
N HIS A 25 11.76 -11.21 -7.76
CA HIS A 25 12.37 -10.39 -6.73
C HIS A 25 11.36 -10.01 -5.64
N LEU A 26 11.04 -10.98 -4.78
CA LEU A 26 10.00 -10.88 -3.76
C LEU A 26 10.18 -9.70 -2.80
N ALA A 27 11.39 -9.52 -2.27
CA ALA A 27 11.66 -8.50 -1.26
C ALA A 27 11.43 -7.08 -1.80
N LEU A 28 11.84 -6.83 -3.04
CA LEU A 28 11.55 -5.56 -3.72
C LEU A 28 10.06 -5.40 -4.00
N GLY A 29 9.39 -6.44 -4.49
CA GLY A 29 7.95 -6.39 -4.74
C GLY A 29 7.15 -6.05 -3.49
N ILE A 30 7.39 -6.75 -2.38
CA ILE A 30 6.74 -6.51 -1.10
C ILE A 30 7.06 -5.10 -0.57
N GLY A 31 8.33 -4.69 -0.63
CA GLY A 31 8.76 -3.37 -0.16
C GLY A 31 8.07 -2.24 -0.91
N ILE A 32 8.11 -2.26 -2.24
CA ILE A 32 7.44 -1.27 -3.10
C ILE A 32 5.94 -1.29 -2.86
N GLY A 33 5.33 -2.48 -2.82
CA GLY A 33 3.89 -2.63 -2.60
C GLY A 33 3.45 -2.04 -1.26
N ALA A 34 4.17 -2.34 -0.17
CA ALA A 34 3.88 -1.78 1.14
C ALA A 34 4.04 -0.25 1.17
N THR A 35 5.09 0.29 0.55
CA THR A 35 5.28 1.75 0.43
C THR A 35 4.14 2.41 -0.32
N VAL A 36 3.75 1.87 -1.49
CA VAL A 36 2.63 2.40 -2.28
C VAL A 36 1.32 2.33 -1.50
N GLY A 37 1.06 1.21 -0.83
CA GLY A 37 -0.13 1.04 0.01
C GLY A 37 -0.19 2.05 1.15
N ALA A 38 0.93 2.28 1.84
CA ALA A 38 1.00 3.29 2.89
C ALA A 38 0.75 4.72 2.36
N VAL A 39 1.38 5.09 1.25
CA VAL A 39 1.21 6.41 0.62
C VAL A 39 -0.22 6.64 0.17
N LEU A 40 -0.84 5.65 -0.49
CA LEU A 40 -2.25 5.73 -0.90
C LEU A 40 -3.17 5.88 0.31
N GLY A 41 -2.93 5.12 1.39
CA GLY A 41 -3.70 5.26 2.62
C GLY A 41 -3.62 6.66 3.23
N LEU A 42 -2.46 7.32 3.15
CA LEU A 42 -2.27 8.69 3.60
C LEU A 42 -2.98 9.69 2.68
N VAL A 43 -2.76 9.61 1.36
CA VAL A 43 -3.37 10.52 0.37
C VAL A 43 -4.90 10.45 0.42
N ILE A 44 -5.47 9.25 0.52
CA ILE A 44 -6.92 9.05 0.60
C ILE A 44 -7.45 9.58 1.93
N SER A 45 -6.72 9.39 3.03
CA SER A 45 -7.11 9.94 4.33
C SER A 45 -7.07 11.46 4.35
N GLU A 46 -6.10 12.09 3.67
CA GLU A 46 -6.00 13.54 3.53
C GLU A 46 -7.15 14.09 2.68
N LYS A 47 -7.42 13.48 1.52
CA LYS A 47 -8.57 13.82 0.66
C LYS A 47 -9.89 13.69 1.42
N ALA A 48 -10.11 12.58 2.12
CA ALA A 48 -11.34 12.34 2.87
C ALA A 48 -11.53 13.30 4.06
N GLY A 49 -10.45 13.86 4.61
CA GLY A 49 -10.52 14.89 5.64
C GLY A 49 -10.81 16.29 5.10
N LYS A 50 -10.52 16.53 3.81
CA LYS A 50 -10.71 17.83 3.13
C LYS A 50 -12.10 17.99 2.51
N ASP A 51 -12.85 16.90 2.33
CA ASP A 51 -14.26 16.87 1.92
C ASP A 51 -15.26 16.94 3.10
N ARG A 52 -14.81 17.37 4.29
CA ARG A 52 -15.62 17.58 5.51
C ARG A 52 -15.56 19.03 5.96
#